data_AF-A0A8J0SZZ6-F1
#
_entry.id   AF-A0A8J0SZZ6-F1
#
_cell.length_a   1.000
_cell.length_b   1.000
_cell.length_c   1.000
_cell.angle_alpha   90.00
_cell.angle_beta   90.00
_cell.angle_gamma   90.00
#
_symmetry.space_group_name_H-M   'P 1'
#
loop_
_entity.id
_entity.type
_entity.pdbx_description
1 polymer ?
#
loop_
_entity_poly.entity_id
_entity_poly.type
_entity_poly.pdbx_seq_one_letter_code
_entity_poly.pdbx_strand_id
1 'polypeptide(L)'
;MRSKLERIASRLVTSGPAERSCAEKKRELHHYLKRVTLTDTDNLSSYFDENGEFITHYGINNLFLKNRFPFALSWAQVGKYTPWAPPDQRLNITTEAITWNTLDNKVKYVQVILKGQVVEDLGHILIQLYSDNCFRCPDLEWPNNRKNQCIPKKEDFLSYTTDVISIVLSSVSVLFLLITFLILGVFIKYRDSPIVRANNRSLSFLLLVSIKLSFLSVFLFLGRPGDITCRLRNITYGIAFSIAVSSLLAKTIMVYIAFKSTKPGSSWGKWMGVKLSKSVVLVFSSIQIIICITWLAIFPPFQELDIHTYPGTIIIQCNEGSALGFYSVIGYMGLLAAVSFVLAFLARSLPDSFNEAKYI
;
A
#
# COMPACT_ATOMS: atom_id res chain seq x y z
N MET A 1 4.60 -1.54 -45.94
CA MET A 1 4.48 -2.63 -46.94
C MET A 1 5.55 -2.53 -48.05
N ARG A 2 5.78 -1.33 -48.63
CA ARG A 2 6.79 -1.10 -49.68
C ARG A 2 8.25 -1.42 -49.26
N SER A 3 8.66 -1.08 -48.04
CA SER A 3 10.00 -1.40 -47.50
C SER A 3 10.24 -2.88 -47.12
N LYS A 4 9.19 -3.70 -47.10
CA LYS A 4 9.26 -5.15 -46.83
C LYS A 4 9.38 -5.93 -48.15
N LEU A 5 8.76 -5.43 -49.22
CA LEU A 5 8.89 -5.94 -50.59
C LEU A 5 10.31 -5.72 -51.17
N GLU A 6 10.91 -4.55 -50.93
CA GLU A 6 12.29 -4.26 -51.40
C GLU A 6 13.34 -5.17 -50.75
N ARG A 7 13.15 -5.53 -49.48
CA ARG A 7 14.03 -6.47 -48.75
C ARG A 7 13.90 -7.93 -49.20
N ILE A 8 12.76 -8.31 -49.76
CA ILE A 8 12.53 -9.65 -50.31
C ILE A 8 13.10 -9.72 -51.73
N ALA A 9 12.96 -8.65 -52.52
CA ALA A 9 13.54 -8.53 -53.85
C ALA A 9 15.08 -8.59 -53.80
N SER A 10 15.72 -7.94 -52.84
CA SER A 10 17.19 -7.95 -52.71
C SER A 10 17.76 -9.32 -52.32
N ARG A 11 17.02 -10.16 -51.56
CA ARG A 11 17.46 -11.51 -51.18
C ARG A 11 17.33 -12.54 -52.30
N LEU A 12 16.39 -12.37 -53.23
CA LEU A 12 16.21 -13.29 -54.36
C LEU A 12 17.32 -13.09 -55.42
N VAL A 13 17.85 -11.88 -55.56
CA VAL A 13 18.94 -11.57 -56.50
C VAL A 13 20.25 -12.26 -56.09
N THR A 14 20.51 -12.48 -54.79
CA THR A 14 21.76 -13.09 -54.29
C THR A 14 21.71 -14.61 -54.12
N SER A 15 20.57 -15.26 -54.39
CA SER A 15 20.38 -16.72 -54.24
C SER A 15 20.79 -17.50 -55.50
N GLY A 16 21.41 -18.68 -55.31
CA GLY A 16 21.92 -19.54 -56.39
C GLY A 16 20.83 -20.18 -57.26
N PRO A 17 21.16 -20.77 -58.43
CA PRO A 17 20.17 -21.28 -59.39
C PRO A 17 19.23 -22.38 -58.82
N ALA A 18 19.70 -23.18 -57.86
CA ALA A 18 18.89 -24.18 -57.17
C ALA A 18 17.84 -23.55 -56.21
N GLU A 19 18.18 -22.45 -55.54
CA GLU A 19 17.24 -21.75 -54.63
C GLU A 19 16.16 -20.99 -55.41
N ARG A 20 16.51 -20.40 -56.57
CA ARG A 20 15.53 -19.77 -57.47
C ARG A 20 14.52 -20.78 -58.03
N SER A 21 14.99 -21.95 -58.47
CA SER A 21 14.12 -23.04 -58.94
C SER A 21 13.17 -23.54 -57.83
N CYS A 22 13.67 -23.66 -56.60
CA CYS A 22 12.85 -24.09 -55.46
C CYS A 22 11.82 -23.01 -55.04
N ALA A 23 12.17 -21.73 -55.12
CA ALA A 23 11.27 -20.61 -54.87
C ALA A 23 10.15 -20.50 -55.92
N GLU A 24 10.47 -20.77 -57.18
CA GLU A 24 9.51 -20.78 -58.28
C GLU A 24 8.52 -21.94 -58.16
N LYS A 25 9.02 -23.15 -57.86
CA LYS A 25 8.18 -24.34 -57.62
C LYS A 25 7.30 -24.21 -56.38
N LYS A 26 7.80 -23.54 -55.33
CA LYS A 26 7.02 -23.17 -54.14
C LYS A 26 5.89 -22.20 -54.50
N ARG A 27 6.14 -21.24 -55.39
CA ARG A 27 5.14 -20.27 -55.85
C ARG A 27 4.06 -20.93 -56.70
N GLU A 28 4.43 -21.87 -57.57
CA GLU A 28 3.48 -22.70 -58.32
C GLU A 28 2.62 -23.55 -57.38
N LEU A 29 3.24 -24.28 -56.44
CA LEU A 29 2.52 -25.11 -55.48
C LEU A 29 1.54 -24.29 -54.62
N HIS A 30 1.95 -23.10 -54.19
CA HIS A 30 1.08 -22.19 -53.43
C HIS A 30 -0.16 -21.77 -54.23
N HIS A 31 -0.04 -21.58 -55.55
CA HIS A 31 -1.17 -21.27 -56.42
C HIS A 31 -2.15 -22.44 -56.56
N TYR A 32 -1.66 -23.68 -56.52
CA TYR A 32 -2.52 -24.87 -56.49
C TYR A 32 -3.18 -25.08 -55.13
N LEU A 33 -2.43 -24.93 -54.02
CA LEU A 33 -2.95 -25.10 -52.65
C LEU A 33 -4.07 -24.10 -52.31
N LYS A 34 -4.03 -22.88 -52.87
CA LYS A 34 -5.11 -21.89 -52.73
C LYS A 34 -6.46 -22.34 -53.33
N ARG A 35 -6.46 -23.31 -54.24
CA ARG A 35 -7.67 -23.77 -54.95
C ARG A 35 -8.09 -25.18 -54.56
N VAL A 36 -7.52 -25.73 -53.48
CA VAL A 36 -7.90 -27.05 -52.97
C VAL A 36 -9.21 -26.94 -52.21
N THR A 37 -10.20 -27.70 -52.65
CA THR A 37 -11.43 -27.99 -51.91
C THR A 37 -11.31 -29.39 -51.33
N LEU A 38 -11.43 -29.51 -50.01
CA LEU A 38 -11.42 -30.79 -49.33
C LEU A 38 -12.87 -31.17 -49.02
N THR A 39 -13.31 -32.31 -49.54
CA THR A 39 -14.60 -32.89 -49.18
C THR A 39 -14.38 -33.92 -48.10
N ASP A 40 -14.99 -33.70 -46.94
CA ASP A 40 -15.00 -34.68 -45.85
C ASP A 40 -16.03 -35.79 -46.14
N THR A 41 -15.89 -36.92 -45.45
CA THR A 41 -16.82 -38.05 -45.41
C THR A 41 -18.29 -37.66 -45.12
N ASP A 42 -18.52 -36.51 -44.48
CA ASP A 42 -19.85 -35.92 -44.24
C ASP A 42 -20.36 -35.03 -45.40
N ASN A 43 -19.73 -35.10 -46.58
CA ASN A 43 -20.05 -34.34 -47.79
C ASN A 43 -19.96 -32.80 -47.64
N LEU A 44 -19.24 -32.33 -46.62
CA LEU A 44 -18.94 -30.91 -46.42
C LEU A 44 -17.68 -30.51 -47.19
N SER A 45 -17.81 -29.52 -48.07
CA SER A 45 -16.70 -28.91 -48.79
C SER A 45 -16.04 -27.81 -47.95
N SER A 46 -14.82 -28.04 -47.50
CA SER A 46 -13.96 -27.05 -46.83
C SER A 46 -13.00 -26.43 -47.84
N TYR A 47 -12.78 -25.12 -47.77
CA TYR A 47 -11.90 -24.39 -48.68
C TYR A 47 -11.12 -23.29 -47.95
N PHE A 48 -10.05 -22.82 -48.57
CA PHE A 48 -9.26 -21.69 -48.08
C PHE A 48 -9.76 -20.39 -48.70
N ASP A 49 -9.84 -19.33 -47.91
CA ASP A 49 -10.20 -18.00 -48.40
C ASP A 49 -9.03 -17.29 -49.10
N GLU A 50 -9.28 -16.09 -49.63
CA GLU A 50 -8.26 -15.30 -50.34
C GLU A 50 -7.06 -14.90 -49.45
N ASN A 51 -7.27 -14.86 -48.13
CA ASN A 51 -6.28 -14.55 -47.11
C ASN A 51 -5.48 -15.78 -46.65
N GLY A 52 -5.88 -16.99 -47.07
CA GLY A 52 -5.27 -18.25 -46.69
C GLY A 52 -5.78 -18.82 -45.36
N GLU A 53 -6.92 -18.32 -44.85
CA GLU A 53 -7.59 -18.87 -43.68
C GLU A 53 -8.45 -20.08 -44.05
N PHE A 54 -8.44 -21.10 -43.20
CA PHE A 54 -9.21 -22.32 -43.41
C PHE A 54 -10.66 -22.10 -42.95
N ILE A 55 -11.58 -22.03 -43.90
CA ILE A 55 -13.00 -21.85 -43.60
C ILE A 55 -13.60 -23.19 -43.18
N THR A 56 -13.80 -23.32 -41.86
CA THR A 56 -14.47 -24.47 -41.26
C THR A 56 -15.45 -24.04 -40.17
N HIS A 57 -16.36 -24.94 -39.81
CA HIS A 57 -17.34 -24.74 -38.75
C HIS A 57 -16.83 -25.34 -37.44
N TYR A 58 -17.19 -24.71 -36.32
CA TYR A 58 -16.85 -25.19 -34.99
C TYR A 58 -18.05 -25.91 -34.37
N GLY A 59 -17.85 -27.10 -33.82
CA GLY A 59 -18.86 -27.81 -33.04
C GLY A 59 -18.92 -27.27 -31.60
N ILE A 60 -20.13 -27.00 -31.09
CA ILE A 60 -20.34 -26.61 -29.70
C ILE A 60 -20.81 -27.84 -28.93
N ASN A 61 -20.04 -28.24 -27.92
CA ASN A 61 -20.34 -29.40 -27.10
C ASN A 61 -20.74 -28.97 -25.69
N ASN A 62 -21.82 -29.55 -25.17
CA ASN A 62 -22.23 -29.41 -23.78
C ASN A 62 -21.76 -30.62 -22.98
N LEU A 63 -21.03 -30.37 -21.90
CA LEU A 63 -20.52 -31.39 -20.98
C LEU A 63 -21.38 -31.39 -19.72
N PHE A 64 -21.93 -32.55 -19.35
CA PHE A 64 -22.82 -32.65 -18.20
C PHE A 64 -22.65 -33.97 -17.44
N LEU A 65 -23.05 -33.95 -16.17
CA LEU A 65 -23.05 -35.11 -15.29
C LEU A 65 -24.42 -35.79 -15.34
N LYS A 66 -24.46 -37.09 -15.59
CA LYS A 66 -25.70 -37.86 -15.47
C LYS A 66 -26.00 -38.08 -13.99
N ASN A 67 -27.15 -37.59 -13.51
CA ASN A 67 -27.62 -37.75 -12.12
C ASN A 67 -28.06 -39.18 -11.74
N ARG A 68 -27.78 -40.19 -12.57
CA ARG A 68 -28.06 -41.60 -12.25
C ARG A 68 -26.76 -42.32 -11.93
N PHE A 69 -26.75 -43.06 -10.81
CA PHE A 69 -25.61 -43.88 -10.42
C PHE A 69 -25.35 -44.99 -11.46
N PRO A 70 -24.09 -45.23 -11.85
CA PRO A 70 -22.89 -44.49 -11.47
C PRO A 70 -22.77 -43.14 -12.20
N PHE A 71 -22.34 -42.10 -11.47
CA PHE A 71 -22.13 -40.76 -12.05
C PHE A 71 -21.09 -40.84 -13.18
N ALA A 72 -21.55 -40.64 -14.41
CA ALA A 72 -20.72 -40.64 -15.60
C ALA A 72 -20.72 -39.25 -16.25
N LEU A 73 -19.52 -38.81 -16.65
CA LEU A 73 -19.34 -37.62 -17.47
C LEU A 73 -19.81 -37.94 -18.89
N SER A 74 -20.79 -37.18 -19.38
CA SER A 74 -21.34 -37.32 -20.72
C SER A 74 -21.22 -36.00 -21.46
N TRP A 75 -21.09 -36.05 -22.77
CA TRP A 75 -21.12 -34.88 -23.62
C TRP A 75 -22.14 -35.06 -24.75
N ALA A 76 -22.68 -33.95 -25.23
CA ALA A 76 -23.55 -33.91 -26.40
C ALA A 76 -23.21 -32.68 -27.24
N GLN A 77 -23.21 -32.82 -28.57
CA GLN A 77 -23.08 -31.67 -29.46
C GLN A 77 -24.42 -30.91 -29.48
N VAL A 78 -24.38 -29.63 -29.11
CA VAL A 78 -25.57 -28.78 -28.91
C VAL A 78 -25.68 -27.64 -29.92
N GLY A 79 -24.67 -27.47 -30.75
CA GLY A 79 -24.69 -26.43 -31.77
C GLY A 79 -23.49 -26.43 -32.69
N LYS A 80 -23.50 -25.46 -33.60
CA LYS A 80 -22.42 -25.16 -34.54
C LYS A 80 -22.21 -23.65 -34.63
N TYR A 81 -20.96 -23.24 -34.78
CA TYR A 81 -20.56 -21.87 -35.02
C TYR A 81 -19.80 -21.75 -36.34
N THR A 82 -20.30 -20.91 -37.24
CA THR A 82 -19.73 -20.65 -38.56
C THR A 82 -19.29 -19.18 -38.64
N PRO A 83 -17.99 -18.88 -38.46
CA PRO A 83 -17.51 -17.50 -38.34
C PRO A 83 -17.87 -16.59 -39.53
N TRP A 84 -17.91 -17.17 -40.73
CA TRP A 84 -18.12 -16.44 -41.99
C TRP A 84 -19.58 -16.39 -42.47
N ALA A 85 -20.53 -16.94 -41.71
CA ALA A 85 -21.96 -16.85 -42.05
C ALA A 85 -22.52 -15.43 -41.75
N PRO A 86 -23.70 -15.07 -42.31
CA PRO A 86 -24.45 -13.86 -41.93
C PRO A 86 -24.67 -13.80 -40.41
N PRO A 87 -24.70 -12.61 -39.78
CA PRO A 87 -24.72 -12.46 -38.31
C PRO A 87 -25.80 -13.28 -37.58
N ASP A 88 -26.97 -13.43 -38.22
CA ASP A 88 -28.13 -14.20 -37.78
C ASP A 88 -27.95 -15.72 -37.89
N GLN A 89 -26.97 -16.18 -38.67
CA GLN A 89 -26.69 -17.59 -38.94
C GLN A 89 -25.31 -18.04 -38.45
N ARG A 90 -24.52 -17.13 -37.87
CA ARG A 90 -23.18 -17.44 -37.32
C ARG A 90 -23.23 -18.45 -36.20
N LEU A 91 -24.28 -18.40 -35.39
CA LEU A 91 -24.43 -19.24 -34.22
C LEU A 91 -25.75 -19.98 -34.31
N ASN A 92 -25.67 -21.31 -34.47
CA ASN A 92 -26.84 -22.16 -34.42
C ASN A 92 -26.73 -23.07 -33.19
N ILE A 93 -27.51 -22.79 -32.16
CA ILE A 93 -27.56 -23.55 -30.92
C ILE A 93 -28.98 -24.09 -30.74
N THR A 94 -29.09 -25.40 -30.54
CA THR A 94 -30.34 -26.04 -30.14
C THR A 94 -30.44 -25.97 -28.62
N THR A 95 -31.12 -24.95 -28.10
CA THR A 95 -31.25 -24.69 -26.66
C THR A 95 -31.88 -25.86 -25.89
N GLU A 96 -32.81 -26.58 -26.52
CA GLU A 96 -33.47 -27.76 -25.96
C GLU A 96 -32.53 -28.96 -25.77
N ALA A 97 -31.42 -29.02 -26.52
CA ALA A 97 -30.41 -30.07 -26.39
C ALA A 97 -29.41 -29.82 -25.25
N ILE A 98 -29.44 -28.61 -24.64
CA ILE A 98 -28.53 -28.27 -23.54
C ILE A 98 -29.12 -28.78 -22.22
N THR A 99 -28.30 -29.53 -21.50
CA THR A 99 -28.61 -30.02 -20.16
C THR A 99 -27.91 -29.14 -19.13
N TRP A 100 -28.70 -28.56 -18.23
CA TRP A 100 -28.28 -27.71 -17.12
C TRP A 100 -28.39 -28.49 -15.80
N ASN A 101 -27.50 -28.22 -14.86
CA ASN A 101 -27.54 -28.81 -13.53
C ASN A 101 -28.52 -28.05 -12.60
N THR A 102 -29.73 -27.79 -13.10
CA THR A 102 -30.81 -27.09 -12.38
C THR A 102 -32.07 -27.95 -12.37
N LEU A 103 -32.89 -27.84 -11.31
CA LEU A 103 -34.10 -28.66 -11.11
C LEU A 103 -35.13 -28.51 -12.25
N ASP A 104 -35.14 -27.35 -12.91
CA ASP A 104 -36.04 -26.98 -13.99
C ASP A 104 -35.36 -26.99 -15.37
N ASN A 105 -34.10 -27.42 -15.45
CA ASN A 105 -33.27 -27.42 -16.66
C ASN A 105 -33.27 -26.06 -17.40
N LYS A 106 -33.38 -24.95 -16.66
CA LYS A 106 -33.34 -23.58 -17.19
C LYS A 106 -32.18 -22.80 -16.60
N VAL A 107 -31.65 -21.87 -17.40
CA VAL A 107 -30.69 -20.85 -16.95
C VAL A 107 -31.45 -19.72 -16.28
N LYS A 108 -31.03 -19.32 -15.09
CA LYS A 108 -31.49 -18.06 -14.50
C LYS A 108 -30.79 -16.92 -15.24
N TYR A 109 -31.54 -16.15 -16.04
CA TYR A 109 -31.00 -14.98 -16.72
C TYR A 109 -30.52 -13.96 -15.69
N VAL A 110 -29.27 -13.52 -15.79
CA VAL A 110 -28.81 -12.28 -15.18
C VAL A 110 -29.01 -11.20 -16.24
N GLN A 111 -30.12 -10.47 -16.16
CA GLN A 111 -30.39 -9.37 -17.07
C GLN A 111 -29.56 -8.15 -16.64
N VAL A 112 -28.37 -8.01 -17.21
CA VAL A 112 -27.57 -6.78 -17.06
C VAL A 112 -28.06 -5.79 -18.11
N ILE A 113 -28.89 -4.83 -17.70
CA ILE A 113 -29.28 -3.71 -18.57
C ILE A 113 -28.10 -2.73 -18.62
N LEU A 114 -27.25 -2.86 -19.63
CA LEU A 114 -26.27 -1.83 -20.00
C LEU A 114 -26.98 -0.79 -20.87
N LYS A 115 -27.56 0.24 -20.25
CA LYS A 115 -27.92 1.48 -20.95
C LYS A 115 -26.98 2.60 -20.52
N GLY A 116 -26.05 2.94 -21.41
CA GLY A 116 -25.12 4.08 -21.30
C GLY A 116 -23.80 3.74 -20.60
N GLN A 117 -22.68 3.89 -21.32
CA GLN A 117 -21.30 3.86 -20.79
C GLN A 117 -21.19 4.66 -19.49
N VAL A 118 -20.49 4.22 -18.44
CA VAL A 118 -19.06 3.91 -18.40
C VAL A 118 -18.79 2.65 -17.55
N VAL A 119 -18.05 1.70 -18.12
CA VAL A 119 -17.32 0.68 -17.37
C VAL A 119 -16.03 1.34 -16.91
N GLU A 120 -16.04 1.83 -15.68
CA GLU A 120 -14.89 2.07 -14.78
C GLU A 120 -15.43 2.79 -13.54
N ASP A 121 -16.12 2.05 -12.66
CA ASP A 121 -15.69 1.92 -11.27
C ASP A 121 -16.59 0.93 -10.54
N LEU A 122 -15.97 -0.05 -9.89
CA LEU A 122 -16.61 -1.02 -9.00
C LEU A 122 -17.01 -0.29 -7.68
N GLY A 123 -17.99 0.61 -7.72
CA GLY A 123 -18.29 1.44 -6.55
C GLY A 123 -19.67 2.08 -6.43
N HIS A 124 -20.56 1.96 -7.41
CA HIS A 124 -21.83 2.71 -7.39
C HIS A 124 -23.05 1.78 -7.45
N ILE A 125 -23.56 1.44 -6.26
CA ILE A 125 -24.76 0.62 -6.10
C ILE A 125 -26.00 1.52 -6.10
N LEU A 126 -26.91 1.20 -7.01
CA LEU A 126 -28.19 1.86 -7.27
C LEU A 126 -29.30 1.34 -6.32
N ILE A 127 -30.16 2.22 -5.81
CA ILE A 127 -31.37 1.86 -5.04
C ILE A 127 -32.58 1.79 -5.97
N GLN A 128 -33.35 0.71 -5.89
CA GLN A 128 -34.59 0.54 -6.63
C GLN A 128 -35.77 1.05 -5.80
N LEU A 129 -36.42 2.11 -6.27
CA LEU A 129 -37.74 2.51 -5.77
C LEU A 129 -38.83 2.00 -6.72
N TYR A 130 -40.09 2.07 -6.28
CA TYR A 130 -41.30 1.50 -6.89
C TYR A 130 -41.68 2.05 -8.30
N SER A 131 -40.75 2.73 -8.96
CA SER A 131 -40.81 3.22 -10.33
C SER A 131 -39.43 2.93 -10.94
N ASP A 132 -39.34 2.59 -12.23
CA ASP A 132 -38.14 2.11 -12.95
C ASP A 132 -36.86 3.01 -12.91
N ASN A 133 -36.81 4.00 -12.02
CA ASN A 133 -35.71 4.92 -11.79
C ASN A 133 -34.94 4.51 -10.53
N CYS A 134 -33.72 4.03 -10.72
CA CYS A 134 -32.78 3.94 -9.61
C CYS A 134 -32.09 5.28 -9.36
N PHE A 135 -31.88 5.62 -8.09
CA PHE A 135 -31.08 6.80 -7.71
C PHE A 135 -29.88 6.38 -6.86
N ARG A 136 -28.85 7.24 -6.85
CA ARG A 136 -27.61 7.04 -6.11
C ARG A 136 -27.78 7.56 -4.68
N CYS A 137 -27.29 6.81 -3.70
CA CYS A 137 -27.25 7.29 -2.31
C CYS A 137 -26.31 8.50 -2.17
N PRO A 138 -26.60 9.43 -1.24
CA PRO A 138 -25.66 10.45 -0.81
C PRO A 138 -24.33 9.85 -0.38
N ASP A 139 -23.25 10.63 -0.45
CA ASP A 139 -21.87 10.14 -0.27
C ASP A 139 -21.57 9.52 1.11
N LEU A 140 -22.30 9.95 2.15
CA LEU A 140 -22.19 9.44 3.53
C LEU A 140 -23.10 8.23 3.80
N GLU A 141 -23.88 7.81 2.82
CA GLU A 141 -24.86 6.74 2.95
C GLU A 141 -24.55 5.58 2.00
N TRP A 142 -25.15 4.43 2.31
CA TRP A 142 -24.97 3.17 1.62
C TRP A 142 -26.32 2.45 1.50
N PRO A 143 -26.63 1.80 0.38
CA PRO A 143 -27.86 1.01 0.27
C PRO A 143 -27.87 -0.12 1.29
N ASN A 144 -29.02 -0.32 1.95
CA ASN A 144 -29.22 -1.48 2.81
C ASN A 144 -29.21 -2.80 2.00
N ASN A 145 -29.18 -3.95 2.68
CA ASN A 145 -29.16 -5.27 2.04
C ASN A 145 -30.34 -5.50 1.06
N ARG A 146 -31.48 -4.85 1.28
CA ARG A 146 -32.68 -4.93 0.43
C ARG A 146 -32.69 -3.91 -0.71
N LYS A 147 -31.66 -3.04 -0.81
CA LYS A 147 -31.50 -1.96 -1.79
C LYS A 147 -32.73 -1.07 -1.95
N ASN A 148 -33.45 -0.85 -0.85
CA ASN A 148 -34.69 -0.06 -0.83
C ASN A 148 -34.58 1.23 0.00
N GLN A 149 -33.50 1.40 0.76
CA GLN A 149 -33.23 2.62 1.52
C GLN A 149 -31.71 2.86 1.62
N CYS A 150 -31.32 4.13 1.68
CA CYS A 150 -29.96 4.52 2.04
C CYS A 150 -29.84 4.54 3.57
N ILE A 151 -28.76 3.95 4.11
CA ILE A 151 -28.42 3.93 5.52
C ILE A 151 -27.04 4.57 5.71
N PRO A 152 -26.73 5.21 6.85
CA PRO A 152 -25.40 5.76 7.10
C PRO A 152 -24.31 4.70 6.93
N LYS A 153 -23.22 5.04 6.24
CA LYS A 153 -22.04 4.17 6.15
C LYS A 153 -21.46 3.92 7.54
N LYS A 154 -20.81 2.76 7.71
CA LYS A 154 -20.14 2.41 8.97
C LYS A 154 -18.81 3.16 9.07
N GLU A 155 -18.52 3.75 10.22
CA GLU A 155 -17.20 4.34 10.49
C GLU A 155 -16.18 3.25 10.84
N ASP A 156 -14.96 3.38 10.32
CA ASP A 156 -13.83 2.51 10.62
C ASP A 156 -12.61 3.34 11.01
N PHE A 157 -11.94 2.92 12.08
CA PHE A 157 -10.78 3.56 12.69
C PHE A 157 -10.08 2.58 13.63
N LEU A 158 -8.83 2.88 13.99
CA LEU A 158 -8.02 2.04 14.88
C LEU A 158 -8.52 2.14 16.34
N SER A 159 -9.47 1.29 16.69
CA SER A 159 -10.22 1.29 17.94
C SER A 159 -9.47 0.59 19.08
N TYR A 160 -9.63 1.09 20.30
CA TYR A 160 -9.01 0.53 21.50
C TYR A 160 -9.57 -0.84 21.91
N THR A 161 -10.84 -1.10 21.60
CA THR A 161 -11.58 -2.25 22.16
C THR A 161 -11.68 -3.43 21.20
N THR A 162 -11.65 -3.16 19.90
CA THR A 162 -11.88 -4.19 18.86
C THR A 162 -10.59 -4.65 18.20
N ASP A 163 -9.61 -3.76 18.05
CA ASP A 163 -8.42 -4.06 17.27
C ASP A 163 -7.29 -4.59 18.15
N VAL A 164 -6.83 -5.80 17.83
CA VAL A 164 -5.75 -6.49 18.55
C VAL A 164 -4.47 -5.65 18.58
N ILE A 165 -4.18 -4.95 17.48
CA ILE A 165 -3.00 -4.09 17.37
C ILE A 165 -3.05 -2.95 18.39
N SER A 166 -4.21 -2.28 18.53
CA SER A 166 -4.41 -1.22 19.51
C SER A 166 -4.26 -1.73 20.94
N ILE A 167 -4.82 -2.90 21.23
CA ILE A 167 -4.74 -3.53 22.56
C ILE A 167 -3.29 -3.83 22.91
N VAL A 168 -2.54 -4.46 21.99
CA VAL A 168 -1.12 -4.79 22.19
C VAL A 168 -0.29 -3.52 22.38
N LEU A 169 -0.40 -2.55 21.47
CA LEU A 169 0.35 -1.30 21.56
C LEU A 169 0.04 -0.51 22.84
N SER A 170 -1.24 -0.42 23.20
CA SER A 170 -1.67 0.26 24.42
C SER A 170 -1.12 -0.43 25.67
N SER A 171 -1.23 -1.77 25.75
CA SER A 171 -0.73 -2.53 26.91
C SER A 171 0.78 -2.38 27.11
N VAL A 172 1.55 -2.44 26.02
CA VAL A 172 3.01 -2.25 26.04
C VAL A 172 3.37 -0.83 26.46
N SER A 173 2.67 0.18 25.94
CA SER A 173 2.86 1.57 26.33
C SER A 173 2.54 1.82 27.81
N VAL A 174 1.46 1.25 28.36
CA VAL A 174 1.15 1.35 29.80
C VAL A 174 2.25 0.71 30.64
N LEU A 175 2.73 -0.48 30.27
CA LEU A 175 3.79 -1.17 30.99
C LEU A 175 5.06 -0.30 31.06
N PHE A 176 5.52 0.22 29.93
CA PHE A 176 6.72 1.07 29.90
C PHE A 176 6.52 2.44 30.56
N LEU A 177 5.32 3.01 30.52
CA LEU A 177 4.97 4.20 31.30
C LEU A 177 5.13 3.95 32.80
N LEU A 178 4.62 2.82 33.30
CA LEU A 178 4.73 2.45 34.72
C LEU A 178 6.18 2.21 35.12
N ILE A 179 6.94 1.46 34.32
CA ILE A 179 8.37 1.23 34.58
C ILE A 179 9.13 2.55 34.62
N THR A 180 8.93 3.42 33.63
CA THR A 180 9.60 4.74 33.56
C THR A 180 9.20 5.63 34.73
N PHE A 181 7.94 5.58 35.16
CA PHE A 181 7.45 6.30 36.33
C PHE A 181 8.12 5.81 37.62
N LEU A 182 8.28 4.50 37.80
CA LEU A 182 8.99 3.93 38.95
C LEU A 182 10.46 4.35 38.95
N ILE A 183 11.14 4.27 37.80
CA ILE A 183 12.54 4.74 37.66
C ILE A 183 12.64 6.22 38.00
N LEU A 184 11.75 7.06 37.49
CA LEU A 184 11.70 8.49 37.82
C LEU A 184 11.51 8.71 39.33
N GLY A 185 10.63 7.94 39.99
CA GLY A 185 10.44 7.98 41.43
C GLY A 185 11.71 7.64 42.22
N VAL A 186 12.47 6.63 41.77
CA VAL A 186 13.78 6.28 42.34
C VAL A 186 14.77 7.44 42.16
N PHE A 187 14.86 8.03 40.97
CA PHE A 187 15.74 9.19 40.71
C PHE A 187 15.37 10.42 41.54
N ILE A 188 14.07 10.66 41.79
CA ILE A 188 13.61 11.74 42.67
C ILE A 188 14.00 11.45 44.12
N LYS A 189 13.80 10.21 44.61
CA LYS A 189 14.14 9.82 45.99
C LYS A 189 15.63 9.91 46.26
N TYR A 190 16.48 9.49 45.32
CA TYR A 190 17.94 9.48 45.46
C TYR A 190 18.62 10.64 44.73
N ARG A 191 17.91 11.76 44.54
CA ARG A 191 18.38 12.94 43.76
C ARG A 191 19.70 13.54 44.24
N ASP A 192 20.00 13.40 45.54
CA ASP A 192 21.21 13.96 46.16
C ASP A 192 22.32 12.91 46.32
N SER A 193 22.08 11.68 45.86
CA SER A 193 23.10 10.64 45.83
C SER A 193 24.27 11.02 44.90
N PRO A 194 25.51 10.61 45.23
CA PRO A 194 26.68 10.93 44.41
C PRO A 194 26.57 10.38 42.98
N ILE A 195 25.88 9.26 42.80
CA ILE A 195 25.64 8.60 41.50
C ILE A 195 24.78 9.50 40.58
N VAL A 196 23.62 9.95 41.08
CA VAL A 196 22.71 10.81 40.29
C VAL A 196 23.31 12.19 40.03
N ARG A 197 24.08 12.72 40.99
CA ARG A 197 24.77 14.00 40.83
C ARG A 197 25.90 13.95 39.80
N ALA A 198 26.66 12.85 39.76
CA ALA A 198 27.70 12.64 38.76
C ALA A 198 27.12 12.53 37.34
N ASN A 199 25.95 11.90 37.21
CA ASN A 199 25.26 11.71 35.92
C ASN A 199 24.33 12.88 35.53
N ASN A 200 24.79 14.12 35.76
CA ASN A 200 24.07 15.37 35.48
C ASN A 200 22.54 15.27 35.66
N ARG A 201 22.08 15.38 36.90
CA ARG A 201 20.66 15.26 37.31
C ARG A 201 19.65 15.87 36.33
N SER A 202 19.95 17.05 35.75
CA SER A 202 19.01 17.75 34.88
C SER A 202 18.76 17.00 33.57
N LEU A 203 19.80 16.44 32.95
CA LEU A 203 19.67 15.64 31.73
C LEU A 203 18.92 14.34 31.99
N SER A 204 19.27 13.65 33.09
CA SER A 204 18.60 12.40 33.47
C SER A 204 17.10 12.59 33.70
N PHE A 205 16.69 13.68 34.37
CA PHE A 205 15.27 14.01 34.52
C PHE A 205 14.60 14.37 33.19
N LEU A 206 15.23 15.19 32.35
CA LEU A 206 14.70 15.55 31.03
C LEU A 206 14.49 14.31 30.14
N LEU A 207 15.46 13.40 30.13
CA LEU A 207 15.39 12.14 29.39
C LEU A 207 14.25 11.24 29.88
N LEU A 208 14.11 11.04 31.19
CA LEU A 208 13.04 10.20 31.74
C LEU A 208 11.65 10.80 31.50
N VAL A 209 11.51 12.13 31.63
CA VAL A 209 10.26 12.82 31.33
C VAL A 209 9.92 12.73 29.85
N SER A 210 10.89 12.92 28.95
CA SER A 210 10.63 12.81 27.51
C SER A 210 10.28 11.39 27.09
N ILE A 211 10.96 10.36 27.61
CA ILE A 211 10.62 8.96 27.38
C ILE A 211 9.18 8.65 27.84
N LYS A 212 8.79 9.15 29.01
CA LYS A 212 7.41 9.02 29.51
C LYS A 212 6.41 9.69 28.55
N LEU A 213 6.70 10.90 28.07
CA LEU A 213 5.85 11.59 27.10
C LEU A 213 5.78 10.83 25.76
N SER A 214 6.87 10.20 25.31
CA SER A 214 6.87 9.37 24.11
C SER A 214 5.92 8.17 24.23
N PHE A 215 5.95 7.43 25.35
CA PHE A 215 4.98 6.34 25.56
C PHE A 215 3.54 6.85 25.69
N LEU A 216 3.33 8.03 26.28
CA LEU A 216 2.00 8.66 26.35
C LEU A 216 1.50 9.09 24.97
N SER A 217 2.41 9.49 24.06
CA SER A 217 2.03 9.92 22.72
C SER A 217 1.36 8.83 21.90
N VAL A 218 1.62 7.54 22.19
CA VAL A 218 0.96 6.40 21.52
C VAL A 218 -0.57 6.48 21.64
N PHE A 219 -1.10 6.97 22.76
CA PHE A 219 -2.54 7.12 22.95
C PHE A 219 -3.17 8.21 22.06
N LEU A 220 -2.37 9.14 21.54
CA LEU A 220 -2.82 10.14 20.55
C LEU A 220 -2.95 9.54 19.14
N PHE A 221 -2.30 8.41 18.88
CA PHE A 221 -2.41 7.68 17.61
C PHE A 221 -3.54 6.65 17.60
N LEU A 222 -4.03 6.23 18.77
CA LEU A 222 -5.07 5.22 18.94
C LEU A 222 -6.44 5.86 19.22
N GLY A 223 -7.51 5.19 18.79
CA GLY A 223 -8.90 5.64 18.97
C GLY A 223 -9.44 6.44 17.78
N ARG A 224 -10.63 7.02 17.95
CA ARG A 224 -11.27 7.84 16.92
C ARG A 224 -10.51 9.17 16.76
N PRO A 225 -9.89 9.45 15.61
CA PRO A 225 -9.14 10.69 15.42
C PRO A 225 -10.10 11.87 15.30
N GLY A 226 -9.83 12.94 16.05
CA GLY A 226 -10.44 14.26 15.91
C GLY A 226 -9.41 15.31 15.48
N ASP A 227 -9.88 16.50 15.08
CA ASP A 227 -8.98 17.58 14.62
C ASP A 227 -7.88 17.94 15.63
N ILE A 228 -8.22 17.98 16.92
CA ILE A 228 -7.24 18.30 17.97
C ILE A 228 -6.21 17.17 18.10
N THR A 229 -6.64 15.92 18.10
CA THR A 229 -5.72 14.77 18.22
C THR A 229 -4.81 14.70 16.99
N CYS A 230 -5.33 14.95 15.78
CA CYS A 230 -4.54 15.00 14.56
C CYS A 230 -3.41 16.04 14.64
N ARG A 231 -3.70 17.23 15.18
CA ARG A 231 -2.69 18.27 15.41
C ARG A 231 -1.66 17.86 16.45
N LEU A 232 -2.08 17.26 17.57
CA LEU A 232 -1.19 16.97 18.69
C LEU A 232 -0.31 15.73 18.49
N ARG A 233 -0.78 14.75 17.73
CA ARG A 233 -0.17 13.43 17.56
C ARG A 233 1.29 13.49 17.11
N ASN A 234 1.54 14.04 15.92
CA ASN A 234 2.89 14.12 15.35
C ASN A 234 3.78 15.12 16.12
N ILE A 235 3.19 16.20 16.63
CA ILE A 235 3.90 17.29 17.31
C ILE A 235 4.41 16.83 18.68
N THR A 236 3.57 16.17 19.46
CA THR A 236 3.93 15.65 20.78
C THR A 236 5.05 14.61 20.65
N TYR A 237 4.91 13.68 19.70
CA TYR A 237 5.93 12.67 19.43
C TYR A 237 7.25 13.31 18.99
N GLY A 238 7.22 14.22 18.02
CA GLY A 238 8.43 14.88 17.50
C GLY A 238 9.18 15.68 18.56
N ILE A 239 8.47 16.47 19.37
CA ILE A 239 9.07 17.25 20.45
C ILE A 239 9.65 16.34 21.54
N ALA A 240 8.89 15.32 21.99
CA ALA A 240 9.38 14.39 23.00
C ALA A 240 10.62 13.63 22.53
N PHE A 241 10.62 13.14 21.29
CA PHE A 241 11.77 12.48 20.67
C PHE A 241 12.98 13.43 20.58
N SER A 242 12.79 14.66 20.11
CA SER A 242 13.86 15.65 20.00
C SER A 242 14.48 15.96 21.36
N ILE A 243 13.69 16.15 22.42
CA ILE A 243 14.21 16.37 23.79
C ILE A 243 14.99 15.15 24.28
N ALA A 244 14.50 13.93 24.04
CA ALA A 244 15.16 12.70 24.43
C ALA A 244 16.53 12.55 23.76
N VAL A 245 16.56 12.62 22.42
CA VAL A 245 17.78 12.47 21.63
C VAL A 245 18.77 13.60 21.90
N SER A 246 18.28 14.84 22.04
CA SER A 246 19.14 15.97 22.40
C SER A 246 19.77 15.81 23.79
N SER A 247 19.07 15.17 24.73
CA SER A 247 19.61 14.87 26.07
C SER A 247 20.71 13.81 26.01
N LEU A 248 20.54 12.78 25.19
CA LEU A 248 21.58 11.78 24.92
C LEU A 248 22.79 12.41 24.22
N LEU A 249 22.54 13.22 23.19
CA LEU A 249 23.56 13.96 22.45
C LEU A 249 24.38 14.86 23.38
N ALA A 250 23.71 15.62 24.25
CA ALA A 250 24.36 16.45 25.25
C ALA A 250 25.23 15.62 26.19
N LYS A 251 24.76 14.45 26.63
CA LYS A 251 25.54 13.53 27.47
C LYS A 251 26.79 13.03 26.74
N THR A 252 26.66 12.59 25.49
CA THR A 252 27.79 12.12 24.66
C THR A 252 28.82 13.22 24.43
N ILE A 253 28.38 14.44 24.11
CA ILE A 253 29.26 15.60 23.94
C ILE A 253 30.01 15.91 25.23
N MET A 254 29.35 15.85 26.39
CA MET A 254 30.00 16.07 27.69
C MET A 254 31.11 15.04 27.96
N VAL A 255 30.87 13.76 27.65
CA VAL A 255 31.89 12.69 27.77
C VAL A 255 33.07 12.95 26.83
N TYR A 256 32.78 13.31 25.58
CA TYR A 256 33.82 13.61 24.59
C TYR A 256 34.70 14.81 25.00
N ILE A 257 34.08 15.89 25.49
CA ILE A 257 34.80 17.08 25.98
C ILE A 257 35.63 16.75 27.23
N ALA A 258 35.09 15.96 28.16
CA ALA A 258 35.81 15.55 29.37
C ALA A 258 37.11 14.81 29.01
N PHE A 259 37.05 13.89 28.05
CA PHE A 259 38.25 13.21 27.54
C PHE A 259 39.25 14.18 26.90
N LYS A 260 38.79 15.08 26.01
CA LYS A 260 39.67 16.08 25.39
C LYS A 260 40.33 17.00 26.41
N SER A 261 39.63 17.35 27.49
CA SER A 261 40.16 18.19 28.57
C SER A 261 41.30 17.54 29.37
N THR A 262 41.41 16.20 29.39
CA THR A 262 42.52 15.52 30.08
C THR A 262 43.84 15.57 29.30
N LYS A 263 43.84 16.02 28.03
CA LYS A 263 45.08 16.21 27.26
C LYS A 263 45.78 17.52 27.67
N PRO A 264 47.10 17.49 27.97
CA PRO A 264 47.85 18.68 28.39
C PRO A 264 47.84 19.76 27.29
N GLY A 265 47.59 21.02 27.68
CA GLY A 265 47.58 22.19 26.78
C GLY A 265 46.22 22.56 26.15
N SER A 266 45.11 21.90 26.50
CA SER A 266 43.80 22.19 25.89
C SER A 266 42.96 23.21 26.68
N SER A 267 42.38 24.21 26.00
CA SER A 267 41.47 25.22 26.58
C SER A 267 40.04 24.71 26.82
N TRP A 268 39.77 23.44 26.51
CA TRP A 268 38.43 22.83 26.47
C TRP A 268 37.82 22.58 27.85
N GLY A 269 38.64 22.51 28.90
CA GLY A 269 38.17 22.32 30.28
C GLY A 269 37.30 23.46 30.82
N LYS A 270 37.42 24.69 30.28
CA LYS A 270 36.60 25.85 30.71
C LYS A 270 35.12 25.73 30.34
N TRP A 271 34.79 24.89 29.35
CA TRP A 271 33.44 24.70 28.85
C TRP A 271 32.71 23.51 29.52
N MET A 272 33.39 22.80 30.42
CA MET A 272 32.86 21.62 31.09
C MET A 272 31.85 22.04 32.19
N GLY A 273 30.55 21.88 31.93
CA GLY A 273 29.53 22.14 32.96
C GLY A 273 28.08 21.87 32.56
N VAL A 274 27.19 21.82 33.56
CA VAL A 274 25.73 21.59 33.41
C VAL A 274 25.06 22.64 32.50
N LYS A 275 25.62 23.86 32.45
CA LYS A 275 25.14 24.94 31.57
C LYS A 275 25.27 24.58 30.09
N LEU A 276 26.37 23.94 29.69
CA LEU A 276 26.59 23.52 28.30
C LEU A 276 25.56 22.47 27.88
N SER A 277 25.37 21.43 28.70
CA SER A 277 24.38 20.38 28.40
C SER A 277 22.97 20.93 28.24
N LYS A 278 22.55 21.84 29.12
CA LYS A 278 21.24 22.49 29.02
C LYS A 278 21.12 23.35 27.77
N SER A 279 22.19 24.06 27.41
CA SER A 279 22.24 24.85 26.17
C SER A 279 22.11 23.97 24.93
N VAL A 280 22.79 22.81 24.90
CA VAL A 280 22.68 21.84 23.80
C VAL A 280 21.25 21.35 23.65
N VAL A 281 20.63 20.86 24.74
CA VAL A 281 19.24 20.38 24.71
C VAL A 281 18.28 21.48 24.24
N LEU A 282 18.45 22.71 24.74
CA LEU A 282 17.59 23.84 24.38
C LEU A 282 17.68 24.17 22.89
N VAL A 283 18.89 24.24 22.33
CA VAL A 283 19.10 24.60 20.91
C VAL A 283 18.52 23.55 19.97
N PHE A 284 18.77 22.27 20.21
CA PHE A 284 18.25 21.23 19.33
C PHE A 284 16.73 21.05 19.49
N SER A 285 16.20 21.15 20.72
CA SER A 285 14.76 21.06 20.93
C SER A 285 14.01 22.27 20.38
N SER A 286 14.59 23.48 20.45
CA SER A 286 13.94 24.69 19.93
C SER A 286 13.78 24.66 18.41
N ILE A 287 14.75 24.09 17.67
CA ILE A 287 14.63 23.90 16.23
C ILE A 287 13.42 23.01 15.91
N GLN A 288 13.25 21.88 16.60
CA GLN A 288 12.07 21.02 16.41
C GLN A 288 10.76 21.76 16.71
N ILE A 289 10.73 22.55 17.79
CA ILE A 289 9.56 23.35 18.17
C ILE A 289 9.21 24.36 17.08
N ILE A 290 10.21 25.07 16.53
CA ILE A 290 10.01 26.05 15.45
C ILE A 290 9.46 25.38 14.19
N ILE A 291 10.02 24.22 13.81
CA ILE A 291 9.51 23.44 12.67
C ILE A 291 8.05 23.06 12.91
N CYS A 292 7.73 22.54 14.10
CA CYS A 292 6.38 22.15 14.49
C CYS A 292 5.39 23.33 14.46
N ILE A 293 5.76 24.48 15.04
CA ILE A 293 4.91 25.69 15.04
C ILE A 293 4.68 26.18 13.61
N THR A 294 5.73 26.21 12.79
CA THR A 294 5.64 26.66 11.39
C THR A 294 4.70 25.75 10.59
N TRP A 295 4.81 24.43 10.76
CA TRP A 295 3.92 23.48 10.09
C TRP A 295 2.46 23.66 10.53
N LEU A 296 2.20 23.77 11.84
CA LEU A 296 0.86 24.02 12.37
C LEU A 296 0.26 25.36 11.92
N ALA A 297 1.09 26.39 11.72
CA ALA A 297 0.62 27.72 11.33
C ALA A 297 0.22 27.79 9.85
N ILE A 298 0.94 27.08 8.97
CA ILE A 298 0.70 27.16 7.52
C ILE A 298 -0.35 26.14 7.09
N PHE A 299 -0.15 24.86 7.43
CA PHE A 299 -1.00 23.75 7.00
C PHE A 299 -1.15 22.73 8.14
N PRO A 300 -1.99 23.02 9.15
CA PRO A 300 -2.18 22.13 10.29
C PRO A 300 -2.81 20.80 9.86
N PRO A 301 -2.44 19.68 10.48
CA PRO A 301 -3.14 18.42 10.29
C PRO A 301 -4.61 18.52 10.72
N PHE A 302 -5.49 17.84 9.99
CA PHE A 302 -6.94 17.86 10.22
C PHE A 302 -7.52 16.45 10.04
N GLN A 303 -8.74 16.26 10.54
CA GLN A 303 -9.47 15.00 10.36
C GLN A 303 -10.01 14.91 8.94
N GLU A 304 -9.72 13.81 8.26
CA GLU A 304 -10.24 13.49 6.93
C GLU A 304 -11.15 12.25 7.00
N LEU A 305 -12.28 12.34 6.30
CA LEU A 305 -13.23 11.25 6.13
C LEU A 305 -13.05 10.68 4.73
N ASP A 306 -12.38 9.54 4.64
CA ASP A 306 -12.20 8.83 3.37
C ASP A 306 -13.41 7.92 3.12
N ILE A 307 -14.21 8.33 2.12
CA ILE A 307 -15.45 7.69 1.71
C ILE A 307 -15.29 6.86 0.42
N HIS A 308 -14.10 6.88 -0.19
CA HIS A 308 -13.84 6.38 -1.54
C HIS A 308 -13.03 5.09 -1.54
N THR A 309 -12.16 4.88 -0.55
CA THR A 309 -11.26 3.72 -0.53
C THR A 309 -11.99 2.40 -0.29
N TYR A 310 -13.00 2.36 0.59
CA TYR A 310 -13.76 1.13 0.87
C TYR A 310 -15.27 1.34 0.70
N PRO A 311 -15.94 0.54 -0.15
CA PRO A 311 -17.38 0.67 -0.38
C PRO A 311 -18.17 0.35 0.90
N GLY A 312 -19.12 1.22 1.26
CA GLY A 312 -19.98 1.05 2.42
C GLY A 312 -19.37 1.44 3.78
N THR A 313 -18.12 1.90 3.79
CA THR A 313 -17.38 2.28 5.00
C THR A 313 -16.84 3.70 4.87
N ILE A 314 -16.70 4.41 5.99
CA ILE A 314 -16.02 5.71 6.10
C ILE A 314 -14.77 5.47 6.94
N ILE A 315 -13.59 5.63 6.36
CA ILE A 315 -12.34 5.59 7.13
C ILE A 315 -12.09 6.97 7.71
N ILE A 316 -11.98 7.04 9.05
CA ILE A 316 -11.62 8.28 9.73
C ILE A 316 -10.11 8.27 9.96
N GLN A 317 -9.42 9.18 9.29
CA GLN A 317 -7.97 9.31 9.37
C GLN A 317 -7.55 10.77 9.60
N CYS A 318 -6.27 10.97 9.92
CA CYS A 318 -5.70 12.31 10.02
C CYS A 318 -4.93 12.59 8.73
N ASN A 319 -5.31 13.64 8.02
CA ASN A 319 -4.52 14.18 6.93
C ASN A 319 -3.45 15.13 7.51
N GLU A 320 -2.21 14.98 7.06
CA GLU A 320 -1.09 15.81 7.51
C GLU A 320 -1.17 17.28 7.04
N GLY A 321 -2.02 17.58 6.07
CA GLY A 321 -2.21 18.91 5.46
C GLY A 321 -1.07 19.34 4.54
N SER A 322 0.18 19.12 4.96
CA SER A 322 1.38 19.37 4.16
C SER A 322 2.39 18.23 4.28
N ALA A 323 2.63 17.55 3.16
CA ALA A 323 3.68 16.54 3.05
C ALA A 323 5.07 17.14 3.39
N LEU A 324 5.36 18.36 2.92
CA LEU A 324 6.64 19.02 3.22
C LEU A 324 6.80 19.28 4.72
N GLY A 325 5.74 19.76 5.39
CA GLY A 325 5.74 19.96 6.84
C GLY A 325 5.97 18.65 7.60
N PHE A 326 5.23 17.61 7.26
CA PHE A 326 5.40 16.28 7.85
C PHE A 326 6.82 15.72 7.67
N TYR A 327 7.36 15.75 6.45
CA TYR A 327 8.72 15.28 6.18
C TYR A 327 9.79 16.15 6.80
N SER A 328 9.55 17.45 7.01
CA SER A 328 10.51 18.31 7.73
C SER A 328 10.67 17.89 9.19
N VAL A 329 9.57 17.52 9.87
CA VAL A 329 9.60 17.01 11.25
C VAL A 329 10.34 15.68 11.31
N ILE A 330 9.98 14.71 10.46
CA ILE A 330 10.63 13.40 10.42
C ILE A 330 12.09 13.51 10.01
N GLY A 331 12.39 14.33 9.01
CA GLY A 331 13.75 14.58 8.53
C GLY A 331 14.65 15.14 9.62
N TYR A 332 14.15 16.07 10.43
CA TYR A 332 14.90 16.60 11.56
C TYR A 332 15.13 15.56 12.67
N MET A 333 14.12 14.73 12.99
CA MET A 333 14.29 13.60 13.90
C MET A 333 15.37 12.63 13.40
N GLY A 334 15.35 12.30 12.11
CA GLY A 334 16.35 11.46 11.46
C GLY A 334 17.76 12.07 11.51
N LEU A 335 17.89 13.37 11.25
CA LEU A 335 19.16 14.09 11.35
C LEU A 335 19.71 14.08 12.78
N LEU A 336 18.87 14.37 13.77
CA LEU A 336 19.24 14.29 15.19
C LEU A 336 19.73 12.89 15.58
N ALA A 337 19.02 11.85 15.13
CA ALA A 337 19.40 10.46 15.38
C ALA A 337 20.74 10.12 14.71
N ALA A 338 20.96 10.55 13.46
CA ALA A 338 22.21 10.32 12.73
C ALA A 338 23.41 11.00 13.41
N VAL A 339 23.27 12.28 13.80
CA VAL A 339 24.33 13.00 14.53
C VAL A 339 24.63 12.33 15.87
N SER A 340 23.59 11.90 16.59
CA SER A 340 23.75 11.19 17.87
C SER A 340 24.47 9.85 17.68
N PHE A 341 24.14 9.10 16.63
CA PHE A 341 24.80 7.85 16.30
C PHE A 341 26.28 8.03 15.98
N VAL A 342 26.62 9.02 15.14
CA VAL A 342 28.03 9.33 14.80
C VAL A 342 28.82 9.70 16.05
N LEU A 343 28.26 10.53 16.94
CA LEU A 343 28.94 10.91 18.18
C LEU A 343 29.07 9.74 19.17
N ALA A 344 28.06 8.86 19.26
CA ALA A 344 28.14 7.66 20.08
C ALA A 344 29.26 6.73 19.58
N PHE A 345 29.39 6.55 18.27
CA PHE A 345 30.48 5.77 17.66
C PHE A 345 31.87 6.37 17.98
N LEU A 346 32.01 7.70 17.87
CA LEU A 346 33.24 8.39 18.25
C LEU A 346 33.55 8.26 19.75
N ALA A 347 32.53 8.32 20.61
CA ALA A 347 32.68 8.16 22.05
C ALA A 347 33.13 6.75 22.46
N ARG A 348 32.66 5.70 21.75
CA ARG A 348 33.11 4.31 21.98
C ARG A 348 34.54 4.04 21.54
N SER A 349 35.08 4.88 20.66
CA SER A 349 36.47 4.81 20.22
C SER A 349 37.45 5.45 21.22
N LEU A 350 36.94 5.97 22.35
CA LEU A 350 37.76 6.50 23.43
C LEU A 350 38.31 5.36 24.31
N PRO A 351 39.56 5.46 24.82
CA PRO A 351 40.18 4.39 25.61
C PRO A 351 39.37 4.05 26.86
N ASP A 352 39.40 2.77 27.26
CA ASP A 352 38.54 2.05 28.23
C ASP A 352 38.41 2.63 29.66
N SER A 353 38.94 3.82 29.95
CA SER A 353 38.81 4.45 31.26
C SER A 353 37.38 4.93 31.60
N PHE A 354 36.46 4.93 30.63
CA PHE A 354 35.06 5.32 30.81
C PHE A 354 34.08 4.22 30.36
N ASN A 355 33.84 3.24 31.23
CA ASN A 355 32.85 2.15 31.05
C ASN A 355 31.42 2.64 30.67
N GLU A 356 31.09 3.90 30.92
CA GLU A 356 29.77 4.47 30.64
C GLU A 356 29.50 4.71 29.14
N ALA A 357 30.55 4.95 28.34
CA ALA A 357 30.42 5.19 26.89
C ALA A 357 30.02 3.92 26.09
N LYS A 358 30.13 2.74 26.72
CA LYS A 358 29.75 1.46 26.11
C LYS A 358 28.22 1.25 26.06
N TYR A 359 27.48 1.87 26.97
CA TYR A 359 26.02 1.73 27.10
C TYR A 359 25.24 2.82 26.37
N ILE A 360 25.89 3.95 26.07
CA ILE A 360 25.41 5.00 25.15
C ILE A 360 25.66 4.50 23.73
#